data_AF-A0A7C6YXP9-F1
#
_entry.id   AF-A0A7C6YXP9-F1
#
_cell.length_a   1.000
_cell.length_b   1.000
_cell.length_c   1.000
_cell.angle_alpha   90.00
_cell.angle_beta   90.00
_cell.angle_gamma   90.00
#
_symmetry.space_group_name_H-M   'P 1'
#
loop_
_entity.id
_entity.type
_entity.pdbx_description
1 polymer ?
#
loop_
_entity_poly.entity_id
_entity_poly.type
_entity_poly.pdbx_seq_one_letter_code
_entity_poly.pdbx_strand_id
1 'polypeptide(L)'
;MRKYVAIFLLVFLPLTALANSGWIEARGVSVIIDGKKELAYQAAINDALKKAVETGVGVYVSAETKTENFTLINDSILTRALGYVETYSVLSVDYDESYCYVAIRAFVSMLDLKDDLEAQGLLIKRSGDPRVVVILEETAEDFYYQGRAGQSAVEETLKKNGFNIIKSPVKDGYFSTLKEDDFLKQIDADLLVLGKASASLLSSLGGMYSYGATVNLQIYKQGSKQMIGSVLENARGIHPSREIAVDKAFTEAARLAAQNLSTDIIENLTGLTKRIQLEIEGLDYNYYVKLAEDLGRITGIDKVYPRNYTAGVGVFDLDTT
;
A
#
# COMPACT_ATOMS: atom_id res chain seq x y z
N MET A 1 48.54 -22.50 -40.37
CA MET A 1 47.73 -21.27 -40.21
C MET A 1 46.33 -21.68 -39.74
N ARG A 2 45.98 -21.39 -38.49
CA ARG A 2 44.71 -21.81 -37.84
C ARG A 2 43.59 -20.84 -38.23
N LYS A 3 42.48 -21.38 -38.75
CA LYS A 3 41.25 -20.64 -39.06
C LYS A 3 40.46 -20.45 -37.76
N TYR A 4 40.15 -19.20 -37.39
CA TYR A 4 39.20 -18.88 -36.34
C TYR A 4 37.82 -18.71 -36.96
N VAL A 5 36.87 -19.56 -36.54
CA VAL A 5 35.44 -19.38 -36.80
C VAL A 5 34.87 -18.62 -35.62
N ALA A 6 34.43 -17.38 -35.84
CA ALA A 6 33.72 -16.60 -34.84
C ALA A 6 32.25 -17.04 -34.81
N ILE A 7 31.84 -17.70 -33.72
CA ILE A 7 30.44 -17.98 -33.42
C ILE A 7 29.87 -16.76 -32.71
N PHE A 8 28.95 -16.07 -33.37
CA PHE A 8 28.18 -14.96 -32.80
C PHE A 8 27.03 -15.56 -32.00
N LEU A 9 27.18 -15.65 -30.67
CA LEU A 9 26.14 -16.12 -29.77
C LEU A 9 25.18 -14.95 -29.52
N LEU A 10 24.04 -14.94 -30.22
CA LEU A 10 22.98 -13.96 -30.02
C LEU A 10 22.24 -14.31 -28.73
N VAL A 11 22.66 -13.70 -27.62
CA VAL A 11 21.99 -13.82 -26.31
C VAL A 11 20.64 -13.12 -26.40
N PHE A 12 19.58 -13.90 -26.50
CA PHE A 12 18.21 -13.43 -26.33
C PHE A 12 17.99 -13.20 -24.83
N LEU A 13 18.19 -11.97 -24.36
CA LEU A 13 17.71 -11.57 -23.03
C LEU A 13 16.17 -11.61 -23.06
N PRO A 14 15.50 -12.37 -22.18
CA PRO A 14 14.07 -12.19 -22.00
C PRO A 14 13.88 -10.79 -21.43
N LEU A 15 13.34 -9.89 -22.24
CA LEU A 15 12.82 -8.61 -21.79
C LEU A 15 11.58 -8.92 -20.95
N THR A 16 11.75 -9.15 -19.65
CA THR A 16 10.64 -9.19 -18.71
C THR A 16 10.12 -7.76 -18.57
N ALA A 17 9.19 -7.41 -19.45
CA ALA A 17 8.34 -6.24 -19.27
C ALA A 17 7.43 -6.53 -18.06
N LEU A 18 7.80 -6.02 -16.89
CA LEU A 18 6.86 -5.83 -15.80
C LEU A 18 5.95 -4.66 -16.16
N ALA A 19 4.86 -4.97 -16.86
CA ALA A 19 3.69 -4.10 -16.97
C ALA A 19 2.50 -4.89 -16.40
N ASN A 20 2.06 -4.53 -15.19
CA ASN A 20 0.92 -5.15 -14.51
C ASN A 20 -0.40 -4.71 -15.17
N SER A 21 -0.63 -5.19 -16.39
CA SER A 21 -1.88 -5.10 -17.12
C SER A 21 -2.09 -6.45 -17.81
N GLY A 22 -3.07 -7.21 -17.33
CA GLY A 22 -3.27 -8.60 -17.74
C GLY A 22 -4.43 -8.73 -18.71
N TRP A 23 -4.21 -9.44 -19.81
CA TRP A 23 -5.33 -9.99 -20.57
C TRP A 23 -6.01 -11.09 -19.75
N ILE A 24 -7.28 -10.91 -19.44
CA ILE A 24 -8.10 -11.85 -18.67
C ILE A 24 -9.10 -12.51 -19.62
N GLU A 25 -9.19 -13.83 -19.57
CA GLU A 25 -10.23 -14.58 -20.28
C GLU A 25 -11.43 -14.83 -19.36
N ALA A 26 -12.63 -14.56 -19.86
CA ALA A 26 -13.87 -14.72 -19.10
C ALA A 26 -15.01 -15.22 -19.98
N ARG A 27 -15.99 -15.86 -19.35
CA ARG A 27 -17.17 -16.43 -20.03
C ARG A 27 -18.46 -15.85 -19.47
N GLY A 28 -19.23 -15.24 -20.35
CA GLY A 28 -20.54 -14.68 -20.05
C GLY A 28 -21.68 -15.52 -20.59
N VAL A 29 -22.85 -15.37 -19.96
CA VAL A 29 -24.09 -16.06 -20.34
C VAL A 29 -25.28 -15.11 -20.26
N SER A 30 -26.27 -15.32 -21.13
CA SER A 30 -27.56 -14.60 -21.06
C SER A 30 -28.70 -15.44 -21.63
N VAL A 31 -29.93 -15.09 -21.28
CA VAL A 31 -31.15 -15.73 -21.80
C VAL A 31 -31.59 -15.08 -23.11
N ILE A 32 -32.01 -15.90 -24.07
CA ILE A 32 -32.66 -15.46 -25.32
C ILE A 32 -34.16 -15.28 -25.06
N ILE A 33 -34.63 -14.03 -25.08
CA ILE A 33 -36.06 -13.69 -24.89
C ILE A 33 -36.69 -13.39 -26.25
N ASP A 34 -37.84 -14.02 -26.55
CA ASP A 34 -38.59 -13.87 -27.80
C ASP A 34 -37.75 -14.09 -29.08
N GLY A 35 -36.75 -14.98 -29.02
CA GLY A 35 -35.83 -15.22 -30.14
C GLY A 35 -34.88 -14.06 -30.46
N LYS A 36 -34.79 -13.03 -29.61
CA LYS A 36 -33.93 -11.84 -29.81
C LYS A 36 -32.47 -12.16 -29.48
N LYS A 37 -31.82 -12.92 -30.37
CA LYS A 37 -30.43 -13.37 -30.22
C LYS A 37 -29.41 -12.23 -30.10
N GLU A 38 -29.67 -11.10 -30.76
CA GLU A 38 -28.78 -9.92 -30.68
C GLU A 38 -28.74 -9.32 -29.28
N LEU A 39 -29.89 -9.23 -28.61
CA LEU A 39 -29.96 -8.72 -27.23
C LEU A 39 -29.26 -9.69 -26.25
N ALA A 40 -29.44 -10.99 -26.47
CA ALA A 40 -28.74 -12.01 -25.69
C ALA A 40 -27.22 -11.93 -25.90
N TYR A 41 -26.77 -11.77 -27.15
CA TYR A 41 -25.34 -11.62 -27.44
C TYR A 41 -24.70 -10.42 -26.69
N GLN A 42 -25.33 -9.25 -26.75
CA GLN A 42 -24.86 -8.07 -26.03
C GLN A 42 -24.88 -8.26 -24.51
N ALA A 43 -25.94 -8.91 -23.98
CA ALA A 43 -26.03 -9.21 -22.55
C ALA A 43 -24.96 -10.20 -22.10
N ALA A 44 -24.66 -11.23 -22.89
CA ALA A 44 -23.62 -12.22 -22.60
C ALA A 44 -22.21 -11.59 -22.68
N ILE A 45 -21.96 -10.65 -23.59
CA ILE A 45 -20.72 -9.86 -23.57
C ILE A 45 -20.60 -9.07 -22.27
N ASN A 46 -21.65 -8.35 -21.88
CA ASN A 46 -21.62 -7.54 -20.65
C ASN A 46 -21.39 -8.42 -19.40
N ASP A 47 -22.00 -9.60 -19.35
CA ASP A 47 -21.76 -10.59 -18.29
C ASP A 47 -20.30 -11.09 -18.30
N ALA A 48 -19.74 -11.37 -19.48
CA ALA A 48 -18.34 -11.78 -19.62
C ALA A 48 -17.36 -10.68 -19.16
N LEU A 49 -17.62 -9.43 -19.53
CA LEU A 49 -16.82 -8.27 -19.13
C LEU A 49 -16.85 -8.06 -17.62
N LYS A 50 -18.03 -8.18 -17.00
CA LYS A 50 -18.16 -8.13 -15.54
C LYS A 50 -17.30 -9.21 -14.87
N LYS A 51 -17.39 -10.45 -15.34
CA LYS A 51 -16.59 -11.57 -14.81
C LYS A 51 -15.09 -11.41 -15.02
N ALA A 52 -14.66 -10.78 -16.12
CA ALA A 52 -13.25 -10.44 -16.32
C ALA A 52 -12.75 -9.45 -15.26
N VAL A 53 -13.57 -8.44 -14.94
CA VAL A 53 -13.27 -7.50 -13.86
C VAL A 53 -13.32 -8.18 -12.50
N GLU A 54 -14.31 -9.04 -12.22
CA GLU A 54 -14.37 -9.84 -10.98
C GLU A 54 -13.10 -10.68 -10.79
N THR A 55 -12.59 -11.28 -11.87
CA THR A 55 -11.34 -12.05 -11.84
C THR A 55 -10.15 -11.14 -11.55
N GLY A 56 -10.09 -9.97 -12.19
CA GLY A 56 -9.08 -8.95 -11.90
C GLY A 56 -9.11 -8.51 -10.44
N VAL A 57 -10.29 -8.17 -9.92
CA VAL A 57 -10.52 -7.85 -8.50
C VAL A 57 -10.12 -9.01 -7.60
N GLY A 58 -10.49 -10.24 -7.94
CA GLY A 58 -10.16 -11.43 -7.15
C GLY A 58 -8.66 -11.64 -7.00
N VAL A 59 -7.87 -11.35 -8.04
CA VAL A 59 -6.39 -11.35 -7.96
C VAL A 59 -5.89 -10.32 -6.92
N TYR A 60 -6.58 -9.19 -6.75
CA TYR A 60 -6.26 -8.18 -5.74
C TYR A 60 -6.89 -8.44 -4.36
N VAL A 61 -8.04 -9.10 -4.25
CA VAL A 61 -8.86 -9.17 -3.02
C VAL A 61 -8.87 -10.57 -2.38
N SER A 62 -7.84 -11.40 -2.64
CA SER A 62 -7.66 -12.78 -2.10
C SER A 62 -8.09 -13.03 -0.63
N ALA A 63 -8.44 -14.30 -0.35
CA ALA A 63 -9.42 -14.87 0.60
C ALA A 63 -9.39 -14.52 2.11
N GLU A 64 -8.55 -13.62 2.59
CA GLU A 64 -8.50 -13.25 4.01
C GLU A 64 -9.38 -12.04 4.38
N THR A 65 -10.01 -11.42 3.38
CA THR A 65 -10.97 -10.32 3.61
C THR A 65 -12.26 -10.88 4.20
N LYS A 66 -12.59 -10.50 5.46
CA LYS A 66 -13.85 -10.85 6.13
C LYS A 66 -15.03 -10.70 5.16
N THR A 67 -15.87 -11.73 5.08
CA THR A 67 -16.96 -11.92 4.10
C THR A 67 -17.83 -10.69 3.87
N GLU A 68 -18.15 -9.91 4.91
CA GLU A 68 -18.97 -8.70 4.80
C GLU A 68 -18.32 -7.58 3.99
N ASN A 69 -16.99 -7.41 4.09
CA ASN A 69 -16.29 -6.39 3.32
C ASN A 69 -16.19 -6.79 1.85
N PHE A 70 -15.98 -8.07 1.55
CA PHE A 70 -15.88 -8.55 0.16
C PHE A 70 -17.14 -8.27 -0.65
N THR A 71 -18.33 -8.49 -0.08
CA THR A 71 -19.61 -8.27 -0.79
C THR A 71 -19.82 -6.79 -1.17
N LEU A 72 -19.57 -5.85 -0.25
CA LEU A 72 -19.73 -4.41 -0.53
C LEU A 72 -18.77 -3.91 -1.63
N ILE A 73 -17.55 -4.42 -1.62
CA ILE A 73 -16.50 -4.10 -2.61
C ILE A 73 -16.90 -4.62 -3.98
N ASN A 74 -17.29 -5.90 -4.02
CA ASN A 74 -17.72 -6.56 -5.23
C ASN A 74 -18.90 -5.80 -5.85
N ASP A 75 -19.90 -5.42 -5.05
CA ASP A 75 -21.06 -4.67 -5.53
C ASP A 75 -20.68 -3.27 -6.09
N SER A 76 -19.78 -2.54 -5.43
CA SER A 76 -19.33 -1.21 -5.86
C SER A 76 -18.53 -1.26 -7.17
N ILE A 77 -17.57 -2.19 -7.28
CA ILE A 77 -16.72 -2.34 -8.46
C ILE A 77 -17.53 -2.90 -9.62
N LEU A 78 -18.42 -3.87 -9.38
CA LEU A 78 -19.27 -4.43 -10.43
C LEU A 78 -20.25 -3.43 -11.02
N THR A 79 -20.66 -2.43 -10.23
CA THR A 79 -21.48 -1.30 -10.71
C THR A 79 -20.72 -0.45 -11.75
N ARG A 80 -19.38 -0.43 -11.69
CA ARG A 80 -18.50 0.31 -12.61
C ARG A 80 -17.68 -0.60 -13.54
N ALA A 81 -17.96 -1.90 -13.57
CA ALA A 81 -17.14 -2.92 -14.25
C ALA A 81 -16.71 -2.54 -15.68
N LEU A 82 -17.65 -2.02 -16.48
CA LEU A 82 -17.36 -1.65 -17.87
C LEU A 82 -16.34 -0.51 -18.00
N GLY A 83 -16.20 0.34 -16.98
CA GLY A 83 -15.23 1.44 -16.95
C GLY A 83 -13.79 0.99 -16.74
N TYR A 84 -13.56 -0.24 -16.28
CA TYR A 84 -12.21 -0.80 -16.07
C TYR A 84 -11.69 -1.61 -17.26
N VAL A 85 -12.55 -1.88 -18.26
CA VAL A 85 -12.14 -2.62 -19.45
C VAL A 85 -11.73 -1.63 -20.54
N GLU A 86 -10.45 -1.59 -20.88
CA GLU A 86 -9.96 -0.71 -21.95
C GLU A 86 -10.32 -1.27 -23.33
N THR A 87 -10.19 -2.58 -23.51
CA THR A 87 -10.51 -3.26 -24.76
C THR A 87 -10.82 -4.74 -24.54
N TYR A 88 -11.53 -5.36 -25.47
CA TYR A 88 -11.77 -6.80 -25.46
C TYR A 88 -11.87 -7.37 -26.88
N SER A 89 -11.61 -8.66 -27.00
CA SER A 89 -11.85 -9.45 -28.19
C SER A 89 -12.74 -10.64 -27.86
N VAL A 90 -13.74 -10.90 -28.69
CA VAL A 90 -14.57 -12.11 -28.58
C VAL A 90 -13.78 -13.30 -29.12
N LEU A 91 -13.65 -14.35 -28.31
CA LEU A 91 -12.97 -15.60 -28.65
C LEU A 91 -13.93 -16.63 -29.24
N SER A 92 -15.13 -16.75 -28.66
CA SER A 92 -16.17 -17.64 -29.15
C SER A 92 -17.56 -17.14 -28.78
N VAL A 93 -18.54 -17.55 -29.58
CA VAL A 93 -19.97 -17.32 -29.35
C VAL A 93 -20.70 -18.62 -29.62
N ASP A 94 -21.44 -19.10 -28.63
CA ASP A 94 -22.23 -20.31 -28.72
C ASP A 94 -23.68 -20.00 -28.35
N TYR A 95 -24.62 -20.68 -29.01
CA TYR A 95 -26.04 -20.56 -28.74
C TYR A 95 -26.62 -21.94 -28.45
N ASP A 96 -27.44 -22.03 -27.42
CA ASP A 96 -28.40 -23.13 -27.26
C ASP A 96 -29.84 -22.63 -27.52
N GLU A 97 -30.86 -23.43 -27.23
CA GLU A 97 -32.27 -23.05 -27.47
C GLU A 97 -32.72 -21.83 -26.64
N SER A 98 -32.10 -21.60 -25.47
CA SER A 98 -32.53 -20.60 -24.49
C SER A 98 -31.44 -19.62 -24.07
N TYR A 99 -30.17 -19.87 -24.40
CA TYR A 99 -29.03 -19.11 -23.90
C TYR A 99 -28.02 -18.74 -24.99
N CYS A 100 -27.34 -17.63 -24.78
CA CYS A 100 -26.14 -17.23 -25.51
C CYS A 100 -24.94 -17.27 -24.54
N TYR A 101 -23.88 -17.95 -24.95
CA TYR A 101 -22.60 -18.00 -24.25
C TYR A 101 -21.56 -17.25 -25.06
N VAL A 102 -20.76 -16.42 -24.39
CA VAL A 102 -19.68 -15.66 -25.03
C VAL A 102 -18.40 -15.84 -24.23
N ALA A 103 -17.33 -16.25 -24.89
CA ALA A 103 -15.99 -16.19 -24.33
C ALA A 103 -15.27 -14.95 -24.86
N ILE A 104 -14.65 -14.18 -23.98
CA ILE A 104 -13.87 -13.00 -24.33
C ILE A 104 -12.46 -13.08 -23.77
N ARG A 105 -11.57 -12.30 -24.37
CA ARG A 105 -10.31 -11.87 -23.78
C ARG A 105 -10.39 -10.36 -23.59
N ALA A 106 -10.35 -9.89 -22.34
CA ALA A 106 -10.46 -8.49 -21.98
C ALA A 106 -9.13 -7.97 -21.43
N PHE A 107 -8.77 -6.74 -21.79
CA PHE A 107 -7.67 -6.01 -21.17
C PHE A 107 -8.25 -5.12 -20.07
N VAL A 108 -7.98 -5.48 -18.82
CA VAL A 108 -8.50 -4.78 -17.64
C VAL A 108 -7.42 -3.88 -17.09
N SER A 109 -7.73 -2.59 -16.93
CA SER A 109 -6.83 -1.62 -16.30
C SER A 109 -6.71 -1.94 -14.81
N MET A 110 -5.58 -2.54 -14.45
CA MET A 110 -5.30 -2.86 -13.05
C MET A 110 -4.91 -1.62 -12.23
N LEU A 111 -4.46 -0.55 -12.91
CA LEU A 111 -4.13 0.72 -12.28
C LEU A 111 -5.41 1.42 -11.79
N ASP A 112 -6.42 1.56 -12.66
CA ASP A 112 -7.70 2.19 -12.28
C ASP A 112 -8.41 1.37 -11.20
N LEU A 113 -8.27 0.04 -11.26
CA LEU A 113 -8.81 -0.85 -10.24
C LEU A 113 -8.12 -0.66 -8.89
N LYS A 114 -6.79 -0.55 -8.89
CA LYS A 114 -5.98 -0.29 -7.69
C LYS A 114 -6.36 1.07 -7.09
N ASP A 115 -6.41 2.12 -7.90
CA ASP A 115 -6.74 3.48 -7.46
C ASP A 115 -8.15 3.54 -6.83
N ASP A 116 -9.12 2.84 -7.41
CA ASP A 116 -10.47 2.74 -6.85
C ASP A 116 -10.52 1.90 -5.56
N LEU A 117 -9.75 0.81 -5.46
CA LEU A 117 -9.62 0.03 -4.23
C LEU A 117 -8.94 0.82 -3.11
N GLU A 118 -7.95 1.66 -3.44
CA GLU A 118 -7.29 2.59 -2.53
C GLU A 118 -8.25 3.67 -2.04
N ALA A 119 -8.98 4.32 -2.96
CA ALA A 119 -9.96 5.35 -2.63
C ALA A 119 -11.07 4.81 -1.70
N GLN A 120 -11.36 3.51 -1.74
CA GLN A 120 -12.32 2.85 -0.86
C GLN A 120 -11.71 2.29 0.44
N GLY A 121 -10.40 2.46 0.67
CA GLY A 121 -9.70 2.01 1.88
C GLY A 121 -9.56 0.49 2.00
N LEU A 122 -9.71 -0.25 0.90
CA LEU A 122 -9.84 -1.71 0.90
C LEU A 122 -8.50 -2.43 0.95
N LEU A 123 -7.49 -1.78 0.35
CA LEU A 123 -6.11 -2.21 0.42
C LEU A 123 -5.60 -2.29 1.87
N ILE A 124 -6.00 -1.34 2.72
CA ILE A 124 -5.67 -1.30 4.15
C ILE A 124 -6.38 -2.43 4.91
N LYS A 125 -7.68 -2.65 4.65
CA LYS A 125 -8.43 -3.77 5.25
C LYS A 125 -7.83 -5.14 4.92
N ARG A 126 -7.36 -5.35 3.69
CA ARG A 126 -6.65 -6.59 3.28
C ARG A 126 -5.34 -6.79 4.05
N SER A 127 -4.66 -5.71 4.40
CA SER A 127 -3.41 -5.77 5.17
C SER A 127 -3.61 -6.11 6.65
N GLY A 128 -4.84 -6.47 7.06
CA GLY A 128 -5.19 -6.84 8.42
C GLY A 128 -5.84 -5.73 9.23
N ASP A 129 -6.17 -4.59 8.58
CA ASP A 129 -6.68 -3.38 9.25
C ASP A 129 -5.74 -2.90 10.37
N PRO A 130 -4.47 -2.58 10.05
CA PRO A 130 -3.44 -2.33 11.04
C PRO A 130 -3.81 -1.16 11.96
N ARG A 131 -3.65 -1.37 13.25
CA ARG A 131 -3.84 -0.35 14.28
C ARG A 131 -2.65 0.60 14.25
N VAL A 132 -2.92 1.86 13.92
CA VAL A 132 -1.91 2.90 13.80
C VAL A 132 -1.95 3.80 15.01
N VAL A 133 -0.81 4.01 15.66
CA VAL A 133 -0.63 5.04 16.68
C VAL A 133 0.18 6.19 16.08
N VAL A 134 -0.22 7.42 16.39
CA VAL A 134 0.51 8.63 15.98
C VAL A 134 1.09 9.28 17.23
N ILE A 135 2.35 9.66 17.15
CA ILE A 135 2.99 10.51 18.14
C ILE A 135 3.77 11.60 17.39
N LEU A 136 3.50 12.87 17.68
CA LEU A 136 4.16 14.01 17.07
C LEU A 136 4.65 15.00 18.15
N GLU A 137 5.95 15.29 18.20
CA GLU A 137 6.46 16.38 19.03
C GLU A 137 6.34 17.70 18.29
N GLU A 138 5.70 18.69 18.89
CA GLU A 138 5.55 20.03 18.33
C GLU A 138 6.42 21.02 19.10
N THR A 139 7.22 21.79 18.37
CA THR A 139 8.08 22.85 18.90
C THR A 139 7.84 24.15 18.16
N ALA A 140 7.61 25.25 18.87
CA ALA A 140 7.42 26.56 18.28
C ALA A 140 8.45 27.54 18.87
N GLU A 141 9.22 28.20 18.01
CA GLU A 141 10.30 29.12 18.42
C GLU A 141 11.25 28.48 19.46
N ASP A 142 11.64 27.22 19.23
CA ASP A 142 12.51 26.41 20.10
C ASP A 142 11.91 26.01 21.46
N PHE A 143 10.63 26.31 21.70
CA PHE A 143 9.91 25.88 22.90
C PHE A 143 8.96 24.74 22.60
N TYR A 144 8.77 23.85 23.58
CA TYR A 144 7.77 22.81 23.52
C TYR A 144 6.37 23.43 23.38
N TYR A 145 5.62 23.01 22.35
CA TYR A 145 4.30 23.56 22.02
C TYR A 145 3.19 22.58 22.44
N GLN A 146 2.17 23.08 23.16
CA GLN A 146 1.11 22.24 23.72
C GLN A 146 -0.13 22.06 22.82
N GLY A 147 -0.19 22.73 21.66
CA GLY A 147 -1.41 22.81 20.84
C GLY A 147 -1.82 21.53 20.12
N ARG A 148 -0.92 20.55 19.91
CA ARG A 148 -1.19 19.25 19.26
C ARG A 148 -1.94 19.34 17.92
N ALA A 149 -1.84 20.49 17.25
CA ALA A 149 -2.61 20.78 16.05
C ALA A 149 -2.13 19.93 14.86
N GLY A 150 -0.82 19.76 14.74
CA GLY A 150 -0.20 18.87 13.78
C GLY A 150 -0.55 17.40 14.05
N GLN A 151 -0.49 16.94 15.31
CA GLN A 151 -0.82 15.53 15.62
C GLN A 151 -2.27 15.23 15.22
N SER A 152 -3.19 16.11 15.61
CA SER A 152 -4.61 15.98 15.29
C SER A 152 -4.84 15.95 13.77
N ALA A 153 -4.10 16.78 13.02
CA ALA A 153 -4.18 16.80 11.56
C ALA A 153 -3.64 15.51 10.92
N VAL A 154 -2.57 14.92 11.44
CA VAL A 154 -2.08 13.61 10.98
C VAL A 154 -3.12 12.52 11.25
N GLU A 155 -3.61 12.43 12.49
CA GLU A 155 -4.61 11.43 12.89
C GLU A 155 -5.89 11.54 12.04
N GLU A 156 -6.40 12.75 11.82
CA GLU A 156 -7.61 12.98 11.01
C GLU A 156 -7.37 12.60 9.55
N THR A 157 -6.22 12.96 8.97
CA THR A 157 -5.90 12.67 7.58
C THR A 157 -5.74 11.17 7.36
N LEU A 158 -4.98 10.48 8.20
CA LEU A 158 -4.84 9.02 8.11
C LEU A 158 -6.18 8.31 8.31
N LYS A 159 -7.00 8.77 9.27
CA LYS A 159 -8.35 8.21 9.47
C LYS A 159 -9.25 8.40 8.24
N LYS A 160 -9.20 9.57 7.58
CA LYS A 160 -9.94 9.82 6.33
C LYS A 160 -9.48 8.91 5.20
N ASN A 161 -8.20 8.55 5.19
CA ASN A 161 -7.61 7.63 4.22
C ASN A 161 -7.82 6.14 4.58
N GLY A 162 -8.61 5.83 5.61
CA GLY A 162 -9.03 4.47 5.93
C GLY A 162 -8.19 3.75 6.98
N PHE A 163 -7.20 4.40 7.60
CA PHE A 163 -6.40 3.79 8.65
C PHE A 163 -7.14 3.72 10.01
N ASN A 164 -6.95 2.61 10.73
CA ASN A 164 -7.49 2.43 12.07
C ASN A 164 -6.62 3.12 13.13
N ILE A 165 -6.94 4.38 13.43
CA ILE A 165 -6.16 5.19 14.39
C ILE A 165 -6.58 4.88 15.83
N ILE A 166 -5.60 4.46 16.64
CA ILE A 166 -5.75 4.34 18.09
C ILE A 166 -5.05 5.50 18.80
N LYS A 167 -5.63 5.94 19.93
CA LYS A 167 -5.04 7.03 20.72
C LYS A 167 -3.76 6.57 21.41
N SER A 168 -2.71 7.39 21.30
CA SER A 168 -1.50 7.17 22.08
C SER A 168 -1.78 7.42 23.58
N PRO A 169 -1.42 6.49 24.49
CA PRO A 169 -1.46 6.74 25.93
C PRO A 169 -0.31 7.62 26.42
N VAL A 170 0.67 7.92 25.55
CA VAL A 170 1.91 8.63 25.90
C VAL A 170 1.65 10.14 26.00
N LYS A 171 2.10 10.74 27.10
CA LYS A 171 2.20 12.19 27.26
C LYS A 171 3.51 12.68 26.66
N ASP A 172 3.49 13.91 26.18
CA ASP A 172 4.56 14.49 25.38
C ASP A 172 5.94 14.47 26.09
N GLY A 173 7.02 14.28 25.33
CA GLY A 173 8.41 14.29 25.84
C GLY A 173 9.05 12.92 26.13
N TYR A 174 8.41 11.81 25.76
CA TYR A 174 8.95 10.44 25.92
C TYR A 174 9.76 9.91 24.71
N PHE A 175 9.97 10.72 23.67
CA PHE A 175 10.49 10.27 22.37
C PHE A 175 11.91 9.72 22.40
N SER A 176 12.83 10.35 23.13
CA SER A 176 14.27 10.07 23.02
C SER A 176 14.69 8.70 23.56
N THR A 177 13.78 8.00 24.24
CA THR A 177 14.03 6.67 24.83
C THR A 177 13.06 5.60 24.35
N LEU A 178 12.16 5.96 23.44
CA LEU A 178 11.13 5.06 22.94
C LEU A 178 11.78 3.98 22.08
N LYS A 179 11.58 2.72 22.45
CA LYS A 179 11.87 1.57 21.59
C LYS A 179 10.58 1.22 20.86
N GLU A 180 10.58 1.40 19.54
CA GLU A 180 9.37 1.38 18.71
C GLU A 180 8.63 0.05 18.80
N ASP A 181 9.36 -1.06 18.71
CA ASP A 181 8.78 -2.40 18.76
C ASP A 181 8.20 -2.74 20.15
N ASP A 182 8.92 -2.42 21.22
CA ASP A 182 8.45 -2.63 22.60
C ASP A 182 7.20 -1.79 22.89
N PHE A 183 7.19 -0.55 22.40
CA PHE A 183 6.06 0.36 22.54
C PHE A 183 4.82 -0.17 21.80
N LEU A 184 4.98 -0.55 20.53
CA LEU A 184 3.92 -1.11 19.71
C LEU A 184 3.30 -2.37 20.34
N LYS A 185 4.12 -3.27 20.92
CA LYS A 185 3.64 -4.43 21.70
C LYS A 185 2.85 -4.01 22.93
N GLN A 186 3.33 -3.03 23.69
CA GLN A 186 2.68 -2.60 24.93
C GLN A 186 1.27 -2.04 24.68
N ILE A 187 1.07 -1.30 23.60
CA ILE A 187 -0.22 -0.66 23.29
C ILE A 187 -1.07 -1.47 22.30
N ASP A 188 -0.60 -2.66 21.92
CA ASP A 188 -1.25 -3.56 20.97
C ASP A 188 -1.52 -2.85 19.62
N ALA A 189 -0.47 -2.31 19.01
CA ALA A 189 -0.52 -1.61 17.72
C ALA A 189 0.44 -2.22 16.71
N ASP A 190 0.08 -2.10 15.43
CA ASP A 190 0.85 -2.67 14.31
C ASP A 190 1.83 -1.65 13.72
N LEU A 191 1.44 -0.38 13.70
CA LEU A 191 2.17 0.71 13.06
C LEU A 191 2.32 1.92 13.99
N LEU A 192 3.53 2.47 14.04
CA LEU A 192 3.85 3.71 14.75
C LEU A 192 4.23 4.77 13.73
N VAL A 193 3.46 5.86 13.69
CA VAL A 193 3.85 7.09 13.02
C VAL A 193 4.50 8.00 14.06
N LEU A 194 5.81 8.15 13.95
CA LEU A 194 6.63 8.96 14.84
C LEU A 194 7.04 10.23 14.11
N GLY A 195 6.88 11.40 14.72
CA GLY A 195 7.22 12.65 14.04
C GLY A 195 7.78 13.75 14.92
N LYS A 196 8.41 14.71 14.26
CA LYS A 196 8.82 15.98 14.84
C LYS A 196 8.33 17.12 13.96
N ALA A 197 7.75 18.13 14.60
CA ALA A 197 7.24 19.33 13.98
C ALA A 197 7.90 20.56 14.63
N SER A 198 8.38 21.47 13.80
CA SER A 198 8.98 22.73 14.23
C SER A 198 8.34 23.90 13.51
N ALA A 199 7.91 24.93 14.25
CA ALA A 199 7.37 26.17 13.72
C ALA A 199 8.24 27.38 14.11
N SER A 200 8.45 28.28 13.16
CA SER A 200 9.21 29.51 13.35
C SER A 200 8.45 30.71 12.79
N LEU A 201 8.52 31.86 13.50
CA LEU A 201 7.96 33.11 13.02
C LEU A 201 8.73 33.58 11.77
N LEU A 202 8.03 33.76 10.67
CA LEU A 202 8.59 34.26 9.42
C LEU A 202 8.50 35.78 9.33
N SER A 203 7.34 36.33 9.70
CA SER A 203 7.10 37.77 9.70
C SER A 203 5.92 38.16 10.59
N SER A 204 5.90 39.41 11.01
CA SER A 204 4.77 40.04 11.69
C SER A 204 4.53 41.41 11.07
N LEU A 205 3.52 41.53 10.21
CA LEU A 205 3.21 42.77 9.47
C LEU A 205 1.71 43.04 9.47
N GLY A 206 1.32 44.30 9.69
CA GLY A 206 -0.09 44.70 9.61
C GLY A 206 -1.01 44.03 10.64
N GLY A 207 -0.50 43.67 11.81
CA GLY A 207 -1.25 42.95 12.84
C GLY A 207 -1.43 41.46 12.56
N MET A 208 -0.79 40.92 11.52
CA MET A 208 -0.83 39.50 11.16
C MET A 208 0.51 38.84 11.50
N TYR A 209 0.45 37.66 12.12
CA TYR A 209 1.60 36.78 12.31
C TYR A 209 1.63 35.74 11.20
N SER A 210 2.81 35.55 10.59
CA SER A 210 3.07 34.47 9.63
C SER A 210 4.09 33.50 10.23
N TYR A 211 3.68 32.24 10.40
CA TYR A 211 4.55 31.14 10.79
C TYR A 211 4.79 30.21 9.61
N GLY A 212 5.99 29.64 9.57
CA GLY A 212 6.34 28.49 8.75
C GLY A 212 6.52 27.29 9.66
N ALA A 213 5.95 26.16 9.28
CA ALA A 213 6.14 24.89 9.99
C ALA A 213 6.74 23.86 9.05
N THR A 214 7.59 23.00 9.61
CA THR A 214 8.15 21.81 8.97
C THR A 214 7.77 20.61 9.81
N VAL A 215 7.25 19.56 9.18
CA VAL A 215 6.82 18.31 9.80
C VAL A 215 7.57 17.15 9.15
N ASN A 216 8.31 16.40 9.96
CA ASN A 216 8.91 15.13 9.57
C ASN A 216 8.11 14.00 10.21
N LEU A 217 7.62 13.05 9.41
CA LEU A 217 7.00 11.82 9.88
C LEU A 217 7.83 10.62 9.42
N GLN A 218 7.92 9.62 10.29
CA GLN A 218 8.56 8.33 10.06
C GLN A 218 7.58 7.25 10.45
N ILE A 219 7.57 6.14 9.71
CA ILE A 219 6.73 4.99 10.06
C ILE A 219 7.55 3.74 10.40
N TYR A 220 7.14 3.08 11.48
CA TYR A 220 7.68 1.84 11.98
C TYR A 220 6.58 0.80 12.08
N LYS A 221 6.94 -0.47 11.86
CA LYS A 221 6.04 -1.61 12.01
C LYS A 221 6.51 -2.53 13.12
N GLN A 222 5.55 -3.05 13.86
CA GLN A 222 5.81 -4.04 14.91
C GLN A 222 6.52 -5.27 14.32
N GLY A 223 7.55 -5.74 15.01
CA GLY A 223 8.42 -6.82 14.59
C GLY A 223 9.45 -6.45 13.51
N SER A 224 9.41 -5.23 12.97
CA SER A 224 10.40 -4.73 12.02
C SER A 224 11.45 -3.86 12.73
N LYS A 225 12.73 -4.15 12.47
CA LYS A 225 13.85 -3.27 12.85
C LYS A 225 14.11 -2.17 11.81
N GLN A 226 13.32 -2.12 10.74
CA GLN A 226 13.45 -1.15 9.66
C GLN A 226 12.29 -0.16 9.67
N MET A 227 12.63 1.11 9.46
CA MET A 227 11.70 2.16 9.10
C MET A 227 11.11 1.86 7.72
N ILE A 228 9.79 1.95 7.59
CA ILE A 228 9.06 1.66 6.35
C ILE A 228 9.14 2.86 5.38
N GLY A 229 9.16 4.08 5.92
CA GLY A 229 9.16 5.29 5.12
C GLY A 229 9.33 6.53 5.99
N SER A 230 9.64 7.65 5.33
CA SER A 230 9.76 8.96 5.96
C SER A 230 9.40 10.05 4.97
N VAL A 231 8.65 11.04 5.45
CA VAL A 231 8.21 12.21 4.68
C VAL A 231 8.58 13.49 5.42
N LEU A 232 8.87 14.54 4.67
CA LEU A 232 9.20 15.85 5.19
C LEU A 232 8.42 16.90 4.40
N GLU A 233 7.53 17.61 5.07
CA GLU A 233 6.71 18.64 4.44
C GLU A 233 6.76 19.95 5.19
N ASN A 234 6.45 21.03 4.47
CA ASN A 234 6.42 22.37 5.05
C ASN A 234 5.17 23.15 4.60
N ALA A 235 4.65 23.98 5.50
CA ALA A 235 3.54 24.87 5.18
C ALA A 235 3.60 26.15 5.98
N ARG A 236 2.63 27.04 5.75
CA ARG A 236 2.54 28.35 6.38
C ARG A 236 1.17 28.56 7.00
N GLY A 237 1.15 29.23 8.14
CA GLY A 237 -0.05 29.67 8.82
C GLY A 237 -0.01 31.18 9.01
N ILE A 238 -1.13 31.85 8.71
CA ILE A 238 -1.26 33.30 8.87
C ILE A 238 -2.52 33.61 9.66
N HIS A 239 -2.37 34.38 10.75
CA HIS A 239 -3.48 34.79 11.59
C HIS A 239 -3.13 36.02 12.46
N PRO A 240 -4.11 36.85 12.87
CA PRO A 240 -3.88 37.91 13.85
C PRO A 240 -3.46 37.42 15.24
N SER A 241 -3.84 36.19 15.61
CA SER A 241 -3.37 35.53 16.83
C SER A 241 -2.15 34.68 16.51
N ARG A 242 -1.08 34.85 17.30
CA ARG A 242 0.17 34.10 17.20
C ARG A 242 -0.07 32.58 17.30
N GLU A 243 -0.81 32.15 18.32
CA GLU A 243 -1.10 30.74 18.60
C GLU A 243 -1.86 30.09 17.42
N ILE A 244 -2.91 30.75 16.93
CA ILE A 244 -3.68 30.24 15.79
C ILE A 244 -2.83 30.24 14.51
N ALA A 245 -1.91 31.18 14.33
CA ALA A 245 -1.00 31.18 13.18
C ALA A 245 -0.04 29.97 13.23
N VAL A 246 0.45 29.61 14.42
CA VAL A 246 1.24 28.40 14.66
C VAL A 246 0.41 27.14 14.37
N ASP A 247 -0.79 27.03 14.95
CA ASP A 247 -1.67 25.87 14.75
C ASP A 247 -2.00 25.66 13.28
N LYS A 248 -2.30 26.73 12.53
CA LYS A 248 -2.55 26.66 11.09
C LYS A 248 -1.32 26.18 10.32
N ALA A 249 -0.13 26.65 10.68
CA ALA A 249 1.10 26.22 10.03
C ALA A 249 1.34 24.74 10.25
N PHE A 250 1.22 24.26 11.50
CA PHE A 250 1.33 22.83 11.82
C PHE A 250 0.27 21.98 11.13
N THR A 251 -1.00 22.40 11.21
CA THR A 251 -2.13 21.67 10.60
C THR A 251 -1.88 21.43 9.12
N GLU A 252 -1.49 22.47 8.38
CA GLU A 252 -1.31 22.34 6.93
C GLU A 252 -0.07 21.52 6.56
N ALA A 253 1.06 21.70 7.27
CA ALA A 253 2.26 20.90 7.03
C ALA A 253 2.04 19.42 7.37
N ALA A 254 1.37 19.15 8.49
CA ALA A 254 1.04 17.80 8.93
C ALA A 254 0.03 17.12 8.00
N ARG A 255 -0.95 17.86 7.47
CA ARG A 255 -1.91 17.34 6.48
C ARG A 255 -1.18 16.89 5.21
N LEU A 256 -0.27 17.70 4.67
CA LEU A 256 0.53 17.35 3.50
C LEU A 256 1.41 16.12 3.79
N ALA A 257 2.10 16.11 4.94
CA ALA A 257 2.93 14.98 5.34
C ALA A 257 2.10 13.69 5.45
N ALA A 258 0.94 13.74 6.10
CA ALA A 258 0.07 12.57 6.26
C ALA A 258 -0.53 12.06 4.94
N GLN A 259 -0.79 12.96 3.97
CA GLN A 259 -1.22 12.57 2.62
C GLN A 259 -0.13 11.76 1.92
N ASN A 260 1.09 12.26 1.87
CA ASN A 260 2.21 11.58 1.23
C ASN A 260 2.57 10.28 1.96
N LEU A 261 2.57 10.31 3.31
CA LEU A 261 2.81 9.13 4.12
C LEU A 261 1.74 8.04 3.87
N SER A 262 0.48 8.41 3.65
CA SER A 262 -0.58 7.42 3.37
C SER A 262 -0.27 6.61 2.12
N THR A 263 0.21 7.26 1.06
CA THR A 263 0.61 6.59 -0.18
C THR A 263 1.76 5.60 0.10
N ASP A 264 2.82 6.05 0.78
CA ASP A 264 3.95 5.19 1.14
C ASP A 264 3.54 3.97 1.97
N ILE A 265 2.61 4.15 2.93
CA ILE A 265 2.10 3.07 3.76
C ILE A 265 1.32 2.06 2.91
N ILE A 266 0.40 2.53 2.07
CA ILE A 266 -0.43 1.65 1.23
C ILE A 266 0.46 0.85 0.28
N GLU A 267 1.44 1.49 -0.37
CA GLU A 267 2.39 0.80 -1.24
C GLU A 267 3.19 -0.28 -0.50
N ASN A 268 3.67 0.02 0.71
CA ASN A 268 4.42 -0.96 1.52
C ASN A 268 3.54 -2.09 2.08
N LEU A 269 2.28 -1.82 2.39
CA LEU A 269 1.34 -2.84 2.88
C LEU A 269 0.79 -3.72 1.75
N THR A 270 0.72 -3.19 0.53
CA THR A 270 0.10 -3.87 -0.61
C THR A 270 1.07 -4.35 -1.68
N GLY A 271 2.35 -4.00 -1.56
CA GLY A 271 3.42 -4.50 -2.40
C GLY A 271 3.37 -6.01 -2.54
N LEU A 272 3.47 -6.48 -3.78
CA LEU A 272 3.46 -7.91 -4.11
C LEU A 272 4.64 -8.65 -3.47
N THR A 273 5.74 -7.94 -3.23
CA THR A 273 6.90 -8.46 -2.52
C THR A 273 6.87 -7.99 -1.07
N LYS A 274 6.74 -8.94 -0.14
CA LYS A 274 6.86 -8.68 1.30
C LYS A 274 8.26 -9.05 1.76
N ARG A 275 8.89 -8.18 2.56
CA ARG A 275 10.14 -8.51 3.24
C ARG A 275 9.87 -9.06 4.62
N ILE A 276 10.42 -10.25 4.91
CA ILE A 276 10.32 -10.93 6.21
C ILE A 276 11.73 -11.06 6.78
N GLN A 277 11.91 -10.75 8.06
CA GLN A 277 13.14 -11.08 8.77
C GLN A 277 12.97 -12.41 9.49
N LEU A 278 13.87 -13.35 9.22
CA LEU A 278 13.93 -14.68 9.82
C LEU A 278 15.15 -14.74 10.74
N GLU A 279 14.90 -15.00 12.02
CA GLU A 279 15.93 -15.20 13.05
C GLU A 279 15.87 -16.66 13.52
N ILE A 280 17.01 -17.34 13.49
CA ILE A 280 17.12 -18.78 13.81
C ILE A 280 18.24 -18.98 14.80
N GLU A 281 17.91 -19.58 15.94
CA GLU A 281 18.85 -19.94 16.99
C GLU A 281 19.44 -21.35 16.79
N GLY A 282 20.61 -21.60 17.38
CA GLY A 282 21.25 -22.92 17.38
C GLY A 282 21.92 -23.31 16.05
N LEU A 283 22.18 -22.35 15.17
CA LEU A 283 22.90 -22.57 13.92
C LEU A 283 24.41 -22.58 14.14
N ASP A 284 25.13 -23.50 13.51
CA ASP A 284 26.55 -23.29 13.23
C ASP A 284 26.75 -22.46 11.96
N TYR A 285 27.95 -21.90 11.77
CA TYR A 285 28.23 -21.02 10.64
C TYR A 285 28.11 -21.74 9.28
N ASN A 286 28.46 -23.02 9.20
CA ASN A 286 28.35 -23.78 7.96
C ASN A 286 26.89 -24.01 7.58
N TYR A 287 26.04 -24.31 8.57
CA TYR A 287 24.60 -24.40 8.37
C TYR A 287 23.99 -23.04 8.05
N TYR A 288 24.47 -21.93 8.63
CA TYR A 288 24.01 -20.58 8.28
C TYR A 288 24.20 -20.27 6.79
N VAL A 289 25.38 -20.54 6.23
CA VAL A 289 25.68 -20.32 4.80
C VAL A 289 24.82 -21.23 3.93
N LYS A 290 24.74 -22.52 4.28
CA LYS A 290 23.95 -23.49 3.50
C LYS A 290 22.46 -23.19 3.54
N LEU A 291 21.95 -22.74 4.69
CA LEU A 291 20.54 -22.42 4.87
C LEU A 291 20.13 -21.22 4.00
N ALA A 292 21.00 -20.24 3.78
CA ALA A 292 20.72 -19.17 2.83
C ALA A 292 20.42 -19.69 1.42
N GLU A 293 21.22 -20.66 0.95
CA GLU A 293 21.01 -21.28 -0.36
C GLU A 293 19.73 -22.12 -0.41
N ASP A 294 19.46 -22.88 0.66
CA ASP A 294 18.29 -23.75 0.74
C ASP A 294 17.00 -22.92 0.83
N LEU A 295 16.99 -21.81 1.58
CA LEU A 295 15.88 -20.85 1.62
C LEU A 295 15.58 -20.27 0.23
N GLY A 296 16.61 -19.95 -0.56
CA GLY A 296 16.43 -19.43 -1.92
C GLY A 296 15.83 -20.44 -2.91
N ARG A 297 15.72 -21.71 -2.54
CA ARG A 297 15.08 -22.76 -3.35
C ARG A 297 13.61 -22.98 -2.97
N ILE A 298 13.12 -22.34 -1.91
CA ILE A 298 11.74 -22.50 -1.47
C ILE A 298 10.82 -21.67 -2.37
N THR A 299 9.80 -22.32 -2.93
CA THR A 299 8.75 -21.63 -3.70
C THR A 299 8.07 -20.57 -2.84
N GLY A 300 7.97 -19.35 -3.37
CA GLY A 300 7.44 -18.18 -2.65
C GLY A 300 8.52 -17.32 -1.98
N ILE A 301 9.80 -17.71 -2.04
CA ILE A 301 10.94 -16.85 -1.68
C ILE A 301 11.62 -16.38 -2.97
N ASP A 302 11.54 -15.09 -3.24
CA ASP A 302 12.16 -14.45 -4.40
C ASP A 302 13.66 -14.23 -4.19
N LYS A 303 14.02 -13.71 -3.00
CA LYS A 303 15.40 -13.36 -2.66
C LYS A 303 15.69 -13.61 -1.19
N VAL A 304 16.92 -14.03 -0.93
CA VAL A 304 17.45 -14.24 0.43
C VAL A 304 18.65 -13.33 0.63
N TYR A 305 18.64 -12.61 1.74
CA TYR A 305 19.72 -11.72 2.16
C TYR A 305 20.24 -12.18 3.53
N PRO A 306 21.38 -12.89 3.58
CA PRO A 306 22.06 -13.16 4.83
C PRO A 306 22.49 -11.83 5.48
N ARG A 307 22.12 -11.58 6.74
CA ARG A 307 22.40 -10.31 7.43
C ARG A 307 23.50 -10.43 8.47
N ASN A 308 23.28 -11.29 9.47
CA ASN A 308 24.19 -11.44 10.57
C ASN A 308 24.22 -12.90 11.04
N TYR A 309 25.36 -13.31 11.59
CA TYR A 309 25.50 -14.54 12.34
C TYR A 309 26.33 -14.24 13.59
N THR A 310 25.75 -14.41 14.77
CA THR A 310 26.44 -14.12 16.04
C THR A 310 25.97 -15.09 17.11
N ALA A 311 26.89 -15.68 17.86
CA ALA A 311 26.60 -16.56 19.01
C ALA A 311 25.61 -17.70 18.69
N GLY A 312 25.69 -18.28 17.49
CA GLY A 312 24.78 -19.35 17.06
C GLY A 312 23.41 -18.89 16.56
N VAL A 313 23.19 -17.58 16.46
CA VAL A 313 21.97 -16.99 15.92
C VAL A 313 22.23 -16.45 14.52
N GLY A 314 21.49 -16.96 13.53
CA GLY A 314 21.52 -16.49 12.15
C GLY A 314 20.31 -15.61 11.83
N VAL A 315 20.55 -14.48 11.15
CA VAL A 315 19.53 -13.54 10.70
C VAL A 315 19.55 -13.43 9.18
N PHE A 316 18.38 -13.55 8.57
CA PHE A 316 18.14 -13.43 7.13
C PHE A 316 16.98 -12.48 6.86
N ASP A 317 17.07 -11.66 5.82
CA ASP A 317 15.88 -11.03 5.25
C ASP A 317 15.47 -11.79 3.98
N LEU A 318 14.17 -12.01 3.81
CA LEU A 318 13.57 -12.77 2.72
C LEU A 318 12.59 -11.86 1.99
N ASP A 319 12.73 -11.70 0.68
CA ASP A 319 11.67 -11.13 -0.15
C ASP A 319 10.77 -12.28 -0.61
N THR A 320 9.47 -12.17 -0.39
CA THR A 320 8.48 -13.21 -0.69
C THR A 320 7.36 -12.67 -1.55
N THR A 321 6.86 -13.47 -2.49
CA THR A 321 5.71 -13.18 -3.38
C THR A 321 4.49 -14.01 -3.05
#